data_AF-A0A6J4YRE1-F1
#
_entry.id   AF-A0A6J4YRE1-F1
#
_cell.length_a   1.000
_cell.length_b   1.000
_cell.length_c   1.000
_cell.angle_alpha   90.00
_cell.angle_beta   90.00
_cell.angle_gamma   90.00
#
_symmetry.space_group_name_H-M   'P 1'
#
loop_
_entity.id
_entity.type
_entity.pdbx_description
1 polymer ?
#
loop_
_entity_poly.entity_id
_entity_poly.type
_entity_poly.pdbx_seq_one_letter_code
_entity_poly.pdbx_strand_id
1 'polypeptide(L)'
;MLPGKVQGRDTGLDKVFEAVGRFKSGKTSEAELTEIECKACPGVGSCSGMFTANTMSNLAEALGMALPFYGSAPAVFAERVWLAKQTGYKTVELVNAGIKPRDIMTKEAFYNTIAADMALGGSTNTALHIPAIAHYGDIDITLKDFGKVSKKIPHLTSIAPAGPHHVVDFFYAGGIPAIMMELAESGLINTQTMTVCG
;
A
#
# COMPACT_ATOMS: atom_id res chain seq x y z
N MET A 1 -2.24 5.83 -9.58
CA MET A 1 -2.67 6.01 -10.98
C MET A 1 -3.03 4.64 -11.54
N LEU A 2 -3.81 4.60 -12.63
CA LEU A 2 -3.99 3.34 -13.38
C LEU A 2 -2.69 2.99 -14.12
N PRO A 3 -2.39 1.70 -14.35
CA PRO A 3 -1.25 1.33 -15.18
C PRO A 3 -1.44 1.86 -16.62
N GLY A 4 -0.34 2.28 -17.22
CA GLY A 4 -0.28 2.59 -18.64
C GLY A 4 -0.37 1.34 -19.50
N LYS A 5 -0.50 1.49 -20.82
CA LYS A 5 -0.47 0.37 -21.77
C LYS A 5 0.44 0.63 -22.96
N VAL A 6 1.36 -0.29 -23.23
CA VAL A 6 2.22 -0.30 -24.42
C VAL A 6 2.05 -1.64 -25.10
N GLN A 7 1.68 -1.65 -26.39
CA GLN A 7 1.45 -2.88 -27.17
C GLN A 7 0.53 -3.90 -26.48
N GLY A 8 -0.52 -3.41 -25.81
CA GLY A 8 -1.50 -4.24 -25.10
C GLY A 8 -1.03 -4.80 -23.75
N ARG A 9 0.20 -4.50 -23.31
CA ARG A 9 0.73 -4.90 -22.01
C ARG A 9 0.71 -3.72 -21.05
N ASP A 10 0.40 -4.01 -19.79
CA ASP A 10 0.46 -3.02 -18.74
C ASP A 10 1.90 -2.53 -18.53
N THR A 11 2.04 -1.25 -18.25
CA THR A 11 3.31 -0.58 -18.02
C THR A 11 3.17 0.44 -16.87
N GLY A 12 4.31 0.81 -16.31
CA GLY A 12 4.41 1.77 -15.22
C GLY A 12 5.75 2.50 -15.25
N LEU A 13 5.95 3.39 -14.28
CA LEU A 13 7.17 4.19 -14.17
C LEU A 13 8.43 3.32 -14.01
N ASP A 14 8.31 2.16 -13.37
CA ASP A 14 9.39 1.16 -13.27
C ASP A 14 9.87 0.69 -14.65
N LYS A 15 8.94 0.49 -15.60
CA LYS A 15 9.26 0.08 -16.97
C LYS A 15 9.93 1.18 -17.77
N VAL A 16 9.70 2.45 -17.44
CA VAL A 16 10.48 3.56 -17.99
C VAL A 16 11.94 3.45 -17.56
N PHE A 17 12.21 3.19 -16.27
CA PHE A 17 13.58 3.02 -15.78
C PHE A 17 14.28 1.83 -16.44
N GLU A 18 13.58 0.70 -16.60
CA GLU A 18 14.10 -0.45 -17.34
C GLU A 18 14.36 -0.12 -18.83
N ALA A 19 13.46 0.64 -19.47
CA ALA A 19 13.61 1.08 -20.85
C ALA A 19 14.82 1.99 -21.05
N VAL A 20 15.09 2.93 -20.14
CA VAL A 20 16.31 3.77 -20.17
C VAL A 20 17.56 2.91 -20.11
N GLY A 21 17.58 1.87 -19.26
CA GLY A 21 18.69 0.91 -19.21
C GLY A 21 18.87 0.11 -20.51
N ARG A 22 17.76 -0.33 -21.12
CA ARG A 22 17.76 -0.99 -22.43
C ARG A 22 18.25 -0.07 -23.54
N PHE A 23 17.90 1.22 -23.50
CA PHE A 23 18.29 2.19 -24.52
C PHE A 23 19.79 2.46 -24.46
N LYS A 24 20.32 2.71 -23.27
CA LYS A 24 21.77 2.89 -23.05
C LYS A 24 22.59 1.67 -23.45
N SER A 25 22.01 0.46 -23.42
CA SER A 25 22.67 -0.77 -23.85
C SER A 25 22.41 -1.16 -25.31
N GLY A 26 21.76 -0.29 -26.10
CA GLY A 26 21.46 -0.52 -27.52
C GLY A 26 20.40 -1.60 -27.78
N LYS A 27 19.62 -1.99 -26.76
CA LYS A 27 18.61 -3.07 -26.84
C LYS A 27 17.20 -2.58 -27.17
N THR A 28 17.00 -1.27 -27.24
CA THR A 28 15.72 -0.65 -27.63
C THR A 28 16.01 0.64 -28.40
N SER A 29 15.06 1.04 -29.25
CA SER A 29 15.18 2.26 -30.03
C SER A 29 14.73 3.49 -29.24
N GLU A 30 15.14 4.68 -29.67
CA GLU A 30 14.63 5.94 -29.11
C GLU A 30 13.11 6.02 -29.24
N ALA A 31 12.55 5.63 -30.39
CA ALA A 31 11.11 5.63 -30.62
C ALA A 31 10.34 4.71 -29.66
N GLU A 32 10.88 3.52 -29.36
CA GLU A 32 10.28 2.60 -28.39
C GLU A 32 10.39 3.14 -26.96
N LEU A 33 11.53 3.74 -26.60
CA LEU A 33 11.68 4.43 -25.31
C LEU A 33 10.64 5.56 -25.16
N THR A 34 10.52 6.43 -26.16
CA THR A 34 9.54 7.52 -26.17
C THR A 34 8.11 7.00 -26.05
N GLU A 35 7.77 5.90 -26.74
CA GLU A 35 6.44 5.28 -26.61
C GLU A 35 6.16 4.85 -25.16
N ILE A 36 7.14 4.22 -24.50
CA ILE A 36 7.01 3.78 -23.11
C ILE A 36 6.87 4.99 -22.18
N GLU A 37 7.71 6.01 -22.33
CA GLU A 37 7.68 7.24 -21.54
C GLU A 37 6.32 7.94 -21.63
N CYS A 38 5.79 8.13 -22.84
CA CYS A 38 4.53 8.82 -23.05
C CYS A 38 3.31 8.03 -22.55
N LYS A 39 3.40 6.70 -22.43
CA LYS A 39 2.26 5.85 -22.07
C LYS A 39 2.30 5.31 -20.65
N ALA A 40 3.44 5.35 -19.96
CA ALA A 40 3.61 4.77 -18.62
C ALA A 40 2.76 5.43 -17.53
N CYS A 41 2.49 6.73 -17.65
CA CYS A 41 1.79 7.53 -16.64
C CYS A 41 0.50 8.13 -17.24
N PRO A 42 -0.59 7.34 -17.40
CA PRO A 42 -1.75 7.75 -18.19
C PRO A 42 -2.66 8.78 -17.50
N GLY A 43 -2.39 9.16 -16.25
CA GLY A 43 -3.22 10.10 -15.50
C GLY A 43 -2.81 10.28 -14.05
N VAL A 44 -3.72 10.83 -13.26
CA VAL A 44 -3.46 11.24 -11.86
C VAL A 44 -3.29 10.07 -10.89
N GLY A 45 -2.57 10.33 -9.79
CA GLY A 45 -2.36 9.43 -8.65
C GLY A 45 -0.89 9.00 -8.46
N SER A 46 -0.63 8.22 -7.42
CA SER A 46 0.69 7.61 -7.13
C SER A 46 1.12 6.60 -8.21
N CYS A 47 2.36 6.11 -8.17
CA CYS A 47 2.82 5.00 -9.03
C CYS A 47 1.84 3.82 -9.03
N SER A 48 1.73 3.05 -10.10
CA SER A 48 0.72 1.98 -10.24
C SER A 48 1.06 0.67 -9.51
N GLY A 49 2.33 0.39 -9.23
CA GLY A 49 2.80 -0.80 -8.49
C GLY A 49 2.83 -0.61 -6.97
N MET A 50 3.17 -1.67 -6.23
CA MET A 50 3.33 -1.69 -4.77
C MET A 50 4.65 -1.03 -4.32
N PHE A 51 4.85 0.23 -4.71
CA PHE A 51 5.96 1.08 -4.25
C PHE A 51 5.57 1.86 -2.99
N THR A 52 6.51 2.63 -2.44
CA THR A 52 6.36 3.29 -1.12
C THR A 52 5.04 4.03 -0.94
N ALA A 53 4.58 4.79 -1.93
CA ALA A 53 3.31 5.53 -1.82
C ALA A 53 2.10 4.60 -1.61
N ASN A 54 2.01 3.51 -2.38
CA ASN A 54 0.93 2.56 -2.24
C ASN A 54 1.12 1.67 -1.03
N THR A 55 2.34 1.25 -0.71
CA THR A 55 2.62 0.50 0.52
C THR A 55 2.15 1.31 1.72
N MET A 56 2.61 2.55 1.90
CA MET A 56 2.22 3.37 3.05
C MET A 56 0.72 3.69 3.08
N SER A 57 0.07 3.89 1.92
CA SER A 57 -1.37 4.12 1.87
C SER A 57 -2.18 2.88 2.31
N ASN A 58 -1.76 1.69 1.89
CA ASN A 58 -2.35 0.42 2.31
C ASN A 58 -2.03 0.09 3.78
N LEU A 59 -0.85 0.44 4.26
CA LEU A 59 -0.49 0.26 5.66
C LEU A 59 -1.18 1.24 6.60
N ALA A 60 -1.60 2.42 6.14
CA ALA A 60 -2.47 3.29 6.93
C ALA A 60 -3.81 2.63 7.24
N GLU A 61 -4.32 1.82 6.32
CA GLU A 61 -5.53 1.01 6.51
C GLU A 61 -5.27 -0.16 7.46
N ALA A 62 -4.17 -0.89 7.29
CA ALA A 62 -3.80 -2.00 8.20
C ALA A 62 -3.49 -1.53 9.64
N LEU A 63 -2.97 -0.33 9.81
CA LEU A 63 -2.76 0.33 11.11
C LEU A 63 -4.08 0.76 11.76
N GLY A 64 -5.19 0.71 11.02
CA GLY A 64 -6.50 1.13 11.49
C GLY A 64 -6.72 2.64 11.40
N MET A 65 -5.85 3.40 10.72
CA MET A 65 -5.93 4.86 10.61
C MET A 65 -6.69 5.36 9.37
N ALA A 66 -7.12 4.45 8.50
CA ALA A 66 -7.89 4.75 7.32
C ALA A 66 -9.09 3.81 7.18
N LEU A 67 -10.12 4.27 6.46
CA LEU A 67 -11.30 3.46 6.16
C LEU A 67 -10.93 2.29 5.23
N PRO A 68 -11.67 1.17 5.28
CA PRO A 68 -11.47 0.05 4.36
C PRO A 68 -11.43 0.48 2.89
N PHE A 69 -10.54 -0.13 2.11
CA PHE A 69 -10.21 0.16 0.71
C PHE A 69 -9.54 1.52 0.43
N TYR A 70 -9.28 2.34 1.46
CA TYR A 70 -8.55 3.60 1.29
C TYR A 70 -7.20 3.40 0.63
N GLY A 71 -6.46 2.34 0.97
CA GLY A 71 -5.11 2.15 0.45
C GLY A 71 -5.03 1.78 -1.03
N SER A 72 -6.08 1.14 -1.54
CA SER A 72 -6.05 0.44 -2.83
C SER A 72 -6.94 1.08 -3.90
N ALA A 73 -8.00 1.83 -3.52
CA ALA A 73 -8.90 2.45 -4.49
C ALA A 73 -8.18 3.39 -5.48
N PRO A 74 -8.23 3.17 -6.81
CA PRO A 74 -7.58 4.05 -7.76
C PRO A 74 -8.04 5.51 -7.66
N ALA A 75 -7.14 6.45 -7.92
CA ALA A 75 -7.41 7.89 -7.76
C ALA A 75 -8.58 8.42 -8.61
N VAL A 76 -8.83 7.77 -9.76
CA VAL A 76 -9.84 8.17 -10.75
C VAL A 76 -11.18 7.46 -10.56
N PHE A 77 -11.30 6.60 -9.55
CA PHE A 77 -12.51 5.82 -9.30
C PHE A 77 -13.51 6.61 -8.44
N ALA A 78 -14.80 6.36 -8.64
CA ALA A 78 -15.87 7.03 -7.87
C ALA A 78 -15.79 6.69 -6.37
N GLU A 79 -15.31 5.49 -6.06
CA GLU A 79 -15.02 4.99 -4.72
C GLU A 79 -14.07 5.93 -3.96
N ARG A 80 -13.10 6.56 -4.65
CA ARG A 80 -12.19 7.51 -4.01
C ARG A 80 -12.91 8.77 -3.54
N VAL A 81 -13.85 9.28 -4.33
CA VAL A 81 -14.68 10.45 -3.98
C VAL A 81 -15.66 10.09 -2.86
N TRP A 82 -16.26 8.90 -2.93
CA TRP A 82 -17.14 8.40 -1.88
C TRP A 82 -16.39 8.22 -0.55
N LEU A 83 -15.22 7.57 -0.56
CA LEU A 83 -14.37 7.39 0.62
C LEU A 83 -13.99 8.74 1.24
N ALA A 84 -13.62 9.74 0.44
CA ALA A 84 -13.31 11.08 0.95
C ALA A 84 -14.51 11.70 1.70
N LYS A 85 -15.73 11.54 1.17
CA LYS A 85 -16.96 11.99 1.86
C LYS A 85 -17.21 11.21 3.15
N GLN A 86 -17.06 9.88 3.13
CA GLN A 86 -17.21 9.04 4.32
C GLN A 86 -16.19 9.37 5.40
N THR A 87 -14.93 9.63 5.03
CA THR A 87 -13.89 10.08 5.95
C THR A 87 -14.33 11.36 6.67
N GLY A 88 -14.95 12.31 5.97
CA GLY A 88 -15.49 13.52 6.58
C GLY A 88 -16.52 13.25 7.68
N TYR A 89 -17.48 12.36 7.43
CA TYR A 89 -18.45 11.95 8.46
C TYR A 89 -17.76 11.21 9.62
N LYS A 90 -16.88 10.25 9.30
CA LYS A 90 -16.21 9.44 10.31
C LYS A 90 -15.32 10.27 11.23
N THR A 91 -14.62 11.27 10.70
CA THR A 91 -13.80 12.16 11.54
C THR A 91 -14.64 12.90 12.58
N VAL A 92 -15.84 13.36 12.23
CA VAL A 92 -16.76 14.01 13.20
C VAL A 92 -17.20 13.01 14.28
N GLU A 93 -17.52 11.77 13.90
CA GLU A 93 -17.87 10.71 14.84
C GLU A 93 -16.72 10.41 15.83
N LEU A 94 -15.49 10.28 15.33
CA LEU A 94 -14.31 10.03 16.16
C LEU A 94 -14.05 11.16 17.17
N VAL A 95 -14.20 12.42 16.73
CA VAL A 95 -14.06 13.59 17.62
C VAL A 95 -15.13 13.57 18.71
N ASN A 96 -16.39 13.29 18.36
CA ASN A 96 -17.48 13.22 19.34
C ASN A 96 -17.30 12.05 20.33
N ALA A 97 -16.74 10.94 19.88
CA ALA A 97 -16.42 9.78 20.73
C ALA A 97 -15.13 9.97 21.54
N GLY A 98 -14.36 11.03 21.28
CA GLY A 98 -13.08 11.28 21.94
C GLY A 98 -11.97 10.30 21.56
N ILE A 99 -12.11 9.58 20.43
CA ILE A 99 -11.14 8.61 19.94
C ILE A 99 -9.97 9.35 19.27
N LYS A 100 -8.77 9.11 19.76
CA LYS A 100 -7.53 9.77 19.32
C LYS A 100 -6.65 8.80 18.54
N PRO A 101 -5.72 9.30 17.70
CA PRO A 101 -4.77 8.46 17.00
C PRO A 101 -3.96 7.52 17.94
N ARG A 102 -3.66 7.95 19.17
CA ARG A 102 -2.95 7.14 20.18
C ARG A 102 -3.77 5.98 20.74
N ASP A 103 -5.10 6.04 20.62
CA ASP A 103 -5.99 4.95 21.03
C ASP A 103 -6.00 3.82 19.97
N ILE A 104 -5.71 4.17 18.71
CA ILE A 104 -5.70 3.26 17.56
C ILE A 104 -4.29 2.71 17.30
N MET A 105 -3.31 3.61 17.16
CA MET A 105 -1.92 3.27 16.83
C MET A 105 -1.19 2.72 18.04
N THR A 106 -1.58 1.53 18.50
CA THR A 106 -0.95 0.81 19.61
C THR A 106 0.20 -0.06 19.11
N LYS A 107 1.00 -0.61 20.04
CA LYS A 107 2.08 -1.54 19.69
C LYS A 107 1.58 -2.74 18.88
N GLU A 108 0.43 -3.29 19.24
CA GLU A 108 -0.21 -4.39 18.53
C GLU A 108 -0.67 -3.98 17.12
N ALA A 109 -1.21 -2.78 16.96
CA ALA A 109 -1.59 -2.25 15.64
C ALA A 109 -0.36 -2.09 14.72
N PHE A 110 0.79 -1.67 15.27
CA PHE A 110 2.04 -1.64 14.51
C PHE A 110 2.55 -3.05 14.15
N TYR A 111 2.43 -4.04 15.03
CA TYR A 111 2.77 -5.43 14.66
C TYR A 111 1.87 -5.95 13.54
N ASN A 112 0.56 -5.69 13.60
CA ASN A 112 -0.37 -6.00 12.51
C ASN A 112 0.03 -5.30 11.21
N THR A 113 0.44 -4.04 11.30
CA THR A 113 0.89 -3.25 10.14
C THR A 113 2.15 -3.85 9.50
N ILE A 114 3.14 -4.25 10.31
CA ILE A 114 4.35 -4.92 9.81
C ILE A 114 3.97 -6.27 9.20
N ALA A 115 3.02 -7.01 9.78
CA ALA A 115 2.55 -8.27 9.20
C ALA A 115 1.90 -8.04 7.82
N ALA A 116 1.02 -7.05 7.71
CA ALA A 116 0.44 -6.66 6.42
C ALA A 116 1.53 -6.26 5.41
N ASP A 117 2.57 -5.52 5.82
CA ASP A 117 3.68 -5.13 4.94
C ASP A 117 4.42 -6.34 4.37
N MET A 118 4.71 -7.33 5.20
CA MET A 118 5.35 -8.58 4.78
C MET A 118 4.45 -9.39 3.84
N ALA A 119 3.14 -9.42 4.12
CA ALA A 119 2.16 -10.09 3.28
C ALA A 119 1.98 -9.42 1.90
N LEU A 120 2.13 -8.10 1.83
CA LEU A 120 2.10 -7.36 0.57
C LEU A 120 3.42 -7.46 -0.20
N GLY A 121 4.54 -7.72 0.48
CA GLY A 121 5.87 -7.53 -0.12
C GLY A 121 6.12 -6.05 -0.42
N GLY A 122 5.78 -5.20 0.56
CA GLY A 122 5.86 -3.75 0.42
C GLY A 122 7.27 -3.19 0.29
N SER A 123 7.34 -1.88 0.06
CA SER A 123 8.61 -1.16 -0.10
C SER A 123 9.48 -1.20 1.15
N THR A 124 10.78 -1.44 1.00
CA THR A 124 11.74 -1.40 2.12
C THR A 124 11.80 -0.06 2.86
N ASN A 125 11.29 1.03 2.29
CA ASN A 125 11.16 2.33 2.97
C ASN A 125 10.21 2.28 4.19
N THR A 126 9.34 1.27 4.30
CA THR A 126 8.50 1.05 5.50
C THR A 126 9.34 0.84 6.75
N ALA A 127 10.53 0.25 6.60
CA ALA A 127 11.51 0.07 7.67
C ALA A 127 12.00 1.41 8.27
N LEU A 128 11.80 2.53 7.56
CA LEU A 128 12.07 3.88 8.06
C LEU A 128 10.78 4.56 8.55
N HIS A 129 9.72 4.49 7.75
CA HIS A 129 8.48 5.21 8.04
C HIS A 129 7.74 4.66 9.27
N ILE A 130 7.62 3.34 9.41
CA ILE A 130 6.86 2.74 10.50
C ILE A 130 7.50 3.05 11.87
N PRO A 131 8.83 2.84 12.09
CA PRO A 131 9.47 3.25 13.33
C PRO A 131 9.33 4.75 13.61
N ALA A 132 9.43 5.60 12.58
CA ALA A 132 9.29 7.04 12.74
C ALA A 132 7.88 7.44 13.20
N ILE A 133 6.83 6.83 12.64
CA ILE A 133 5.44 7.08 13.07
C ILE A 133 5.22 6.56 14.50
N ALA A 134 5.70 5.34 14.80
CA ALA A 134 5.60 4.74 16.13
C ALA A 134 6.27 5.61 17.21
N HIS A 135 7.42 6.22 16.89
CA HIS A 135 8.14 7.13 17.77
C HIS A 135 7.27 8.32 18.23
N TYR A 136 6.50 8.95 17.34
CA TYR A 136 5.59 10.04 17.72
C TYR A 136 4.39 9.58 18.57
N GLY A 137 4.10 8.29 18.57
CA GLY A 137 3.13 7.64 19.45
C GLY A 137 3.72 7.19 20.80
N ASP A 138 5.00 7.44 21.07
CA ASP A 138 5.76 6.90 22.21
C ASP A 138 5.78 5.35 22.24
N ILE A 139 5.83 4.73 21.05
CA ILE A 139 5.84 3.28 20.89
C ILE A 139 7.18 2.84 20.32
N ASP A 140 7.81 1.89 21.02
CA ASP A 140 9.07 1.29 20.59
C ASP A 140 8.83 0.20 19.52
N ILE A 141 9.06 0.58 18.26
CA ILE A 141 9.14 -0.30 17.11
C ILE A 141 10.51 -0.12 16.46
N THR A 142 11.22 -1.22 16.26
CA THR A 142 12.57 -1.21 15.70
C THR A 142 12.68 -2.13 14.49
N LEU A 143 13.79 -2.05 13.76
CA LEU A 143 14.11 -3.00 12.68
C LEU A 143 14.15 -4.47 13.16
N LYS A 144 14.41 -4.72 14.46
CA LYS A 144 14.40 -6.08 15.00
C LYS A 144 12.99 -6.67 14.98
N ASP A 145 11.96 -5.84 15.09
CA ASP A 145 10.56 -6.28 15.06
C ASP A 145 10.18 -6.75 13.67
N PHE A 146 10.58 -6.03 12.61
CA PHE A 146 10.45 -6.49 11.22
C PHE A 146 11.07 -7.87 11.02
N GLY A 147 12.30 -8.09 11.51
CA GLY A 147 12.98 -9.37 11.37
C GLY A 147 12.33 -10.53 12.14
N LYS A 148 11.56 -10.25 13.19
CA LYS A 148 10.78 -11.27 13.91
C LYS A 148 9.49 -11.62 13.18
N VAL A 149 8.80 -10.60 12.65
CA VAL A 149 7.53 -10.76 11.94
C VAL A 149 7.74 -11.41 10.58
N SER A 150 8.72 -10.95 9.79
CA SER A 150 9.00 -11.47 8.45
C SER A 150 9.28 -12.97 8.38
N LYS A 151 9.78 -13.57 9.47
CA LYS A 151 10.00 -15.03 9.57
C LYS A 151 8.71 -15.84 9.64
N LYS A 152 7.59 -15.22 10.00
CA LYS A 152 6.31 -15.89 10.24
C LYS A 152 5.29 -15.61 9.14
N ILE A 153 5.40 -14.46 8.48
CA ILE A 153 4.38 -13.99 7.54
C ILE A 153 4.74 -14.40 6.11
N PRO A 154 3.85 -15.13 5.40
CA PRO A 154 4.04 -15.43 3.99
C PRO A 154 3.83 -14.17 3.12
N HIS A 155 4.51 -14.10 1.98
CA HIS A 155 4.21 -13.10 0.95
C HIS A 155 3.01 -13.58 0.13
N LEU A 156 1.91 -12.82 0.12
CA LEU A 156 0.60 -13.23 -0.39
C LEU A 156 0.19 -12.55 -1.71
N THR A 157 0.96 -11.58 -2.21
CA THR A 157 0.56 -10.81 -3.39
C THR A 157 1.58 -10.91 -4.52
N SER A 158 1.10 -10.76 -5.76
CA SER A 158 1.92 -10.79 -6.98
C SER A 158 1.81 -9.46 -7.72
N ILE A 159 2.31 -8.39 -7.11
CA ILE A 159 2.15 -7.00 -7.60
C ILE A 159 3.53 -6.43 -7.96
N ALA A 160 3.61 -5.66 -9.05
CA ALA A 160 4.82 -4.97 -9.47
C ALA A 160 5.44 -4.19 -8.29
N PRO A 161 6.75 -4.31 -8.04
CA PRO A 161 7.75 -4.96 -8.90
C PRO A 161 7.90 -6.48 -8.72
N ALA A 162 7.27 -7.09 -7.71
CA ALA A 162 7.42 -8.51 -7.39
C ALA A 162 6.59 -9.45 -8.29
N GLY A 163 5.59 -8.92 -9.00
CA GLY A 163 4.73 -9.66 -9.91
C GLY A 163 4.20 -8.80 -11.07
N PRO A 164 3.35 -9.37 -11.94
CA PRO A 164 2.88 -8.70 -13.15
C PRO A 164 1.67 -7.77 -12.90
N HIS A 165 1.02 -7.86 -11.74
CA HIS A 165 -0.20 -7.11 -11.44
C HIS A 165 0.11 -5.72 -10.86
N HIS A 166 -0.89 -4.85 -10.84
CA HIS A 166 -0.81 -3.50 -10.29
C HIS A 166 -1.80 -3.32 -9.13
N VAL A 167 -1.73 -2.18 -8.44
CA VAL A 167 -2.60 -1.92 -7.27
C VAL A 167 -4.08 -1.88 -7.63
N VAL A 168 -4.43 -1.57 -8.88
CA VAL A 168 -5.83 -1.68 -9.34
C VAL A 168 -6.33 -3.13 -9.32
N ASP A 169 -5.49 -4.10 -9.67
CA ASP A 169 -5.84 -5.51 -9.59
C ASP A 169 -5.98 -5.95 -8.14
N PHE A 170 -5.10 -5.45 -7.26
CA PHE A 170 -5.19 -5.67 -5.82
C PHE A 170 -6.48 -5.12 -5.22
N PHE A 171 -6.92 -3.92 -5.63
CA PHE A 171 -8.21 -3.34 -5.25
C PHE A 171 -9.36 -4.26 -5.64
N TYR A 172 -9.40 -4.74 -6.89
CA TYR A 172 -10.43 -5.66 -7.35
C TYR A 172 -10.37 -7.04 -6.68
N ALA A 173 -9.18 -7.49 -6.27
CA ALA A 173 -8.98 -8.74 -5.54
C ALA A 173 -9.39 -8.67 -4.05
N GLY A 174 -9.88 -7.51 -3.58
CA GLY A 174 -10.36 -7.34 -2.20
C GLY A 174 -9.44 -6.50 -1.31
N GLY A 175 -8.33 -5.97 -1.85
CA GLY A 175 -7.48 -4.98 -1.19
C GLY A 175 -6.91 -5.43 0.16
N ILE A 176 -6.65 -4.46 1.03
CA ILE A 176 -6.17 -4.71 2.40
C ILE A 176 -7.15 -5.55 3.23
N PRO A 177 -8.48 -5.40 3.12
CA PRO A 177 -9.41 -6.23 3.87
C PRO A 177 -9.19 -7.73 3.61
N ALA A 178 -8.91 -8.14 2.38
CA ALA A 178 -8.58 -9.53 2.05
C ALA A 178 -7.28 -10.01 2.70
N ILE A 179 -6.23 -9.18 2.71
CA ILE A 179 -4.96 -9.50 3.38
C ILE A 179 -5.15 -9.64 4.90
N MET A 180 -5.86 -8.70 5.51
CA MET A 180 -6.12 -8.72 6.95
C MET A 180 -6.94 -9.94 7.34
N MET A 181 -7.91 -10.35 6.51
CA MET A 181 -8.70 -11.56 6.73
C MET A 181 -7.82 -12.82 6.70
N GLU A 182 -7.00 -13.00 5.67
CA GLU A 182 -6.11 -14.18 5.54
C GLU A 182 -5.13 -14.28 6.73
N LEU A 183 -4.56 -13.14 7.14
CA LEU A 183 -3.67 -13.08 8.31
C LEU A 183 -4.41 -13.37 9.62
N ALA A 184 -5.66 -12.92 9.76
CA ALA A 184 -6.48 -13.17 10.94
C ALA A 184 -6.87 -14.65 11.07
N GLU A 185 -7.31 -15.27 9.97
CA GLU A 185 -7.66 -16.70 9.93
C GLU A 185 -6.46 -17.59 10.26
N SER A 186 -5.25 -17.15 9.88
CA SER A 186 -3.99 -17.81 10.21
C SER A 186 -3.48 -17.51 11.63
N GLY A 187 -4.18 -16.68 12.42
CA GLY A 187 -3.76 -16.29 13.77
C GLY A 187 -2.46 -15.48 13.80
N LEU A 188 -2.12 -14.80 12.70
CA LEU A 188 -0.86 -14.06 12.53
C LEU A 188 -0.95 -12.59 12.93
N ILE A 189 -2.15 -12.08 13.18
CA ILE A 189 -2.43 -10.71 13.62
C ILE A 189 -3.41 -10.69 14.80
N ASN A 190 -3.42 -9.58 15.52
CA ASN A 190 -4.33 -9.33 16.63
C ASN A 190 -5.63 -8.66 16.14
N THR A 191 -6.75 -9.40 16.18
CA THR A 191 -8.07 -8.93 15.70
C THR A 191 -8.80 -8.01 16.68
N GLN A 192 -8.23 -7.76 17.86
CA GLN A 192 -8.82 -6.90 18.89
C GLN A 192 -8.28 -5.45 18.84
N THR A 193 -7.50 -5.12 17.82
CA THR A 193 -6.98 -3.76 17.64
C THR A 193 -8.10 -2.81 17.20
N MET A 194 -8.18 -1.64 17.85
CA MET A 194 -9.13 -0.58 17.50
C MET A 194 -8.78 0.02 16.14
N THR A 195 -9.78 0.54 15.43
CA THR A 195 -9.58 1.25 14.16
C THR A 195 -10.41 2.52 14.12
N VAL A 196 -10.23 3.35 13.09
CA VAL A 196 -11.10 4.50 12.81
C VAL A 196 -12.55 4.12 12.57
N CYS A 197 -12.89 2.85 12.37
CA CYS A 197 -14.28 2.43 12.23
C CYS A 197 -15.04 2.41 13.57
N GLY A 198 -14.33 2.37 14.70
CA GLY A 198 -14.88 2.14 16.05
C GLY A 198 -14.55 0.73 16.51
#